data_AF-A0A382ZWE3-F1
#
_entry.id   AF-A0A382ZWE3-F1
#
_cell.length_a   1.000
_cell.length_b   1.000
_cell.length_c   1.000
_cell.angle_alpha   90.00
_cell.angle_beta   90.00
_cell.angle_gamma   90.00
#
_symmetry.space_group_name_H-M   'P 1'
#
loop_
_entity.id
_entity.type
_entity.pdbx_description
1 polymer ?
#
loop_
_entity_poly.entity_id
_entity_poly.type
_entity_poly.pdbx_seq_one_letter_code
_entity_poly.pdbx_strand_id
1 'polypeptide(L)'
;MREIVKKSLQKSPKAFTFFKKYPLRYYRNTKLKEGEFPKQVWIENTNHCNATCVMCPRELQTRAKRIMSFDLYEKLIKEISQYSHTVERVHMHNFGEPLLDKRLPERIKLAKDHGIKHVYF
;
A
#
# COMPACT_ATOMS: atom_id res chain seq x y z
N MET A 1 22.57 39.89 9.89
CA MET A 1 22.06 39.56 8.54
C MET A 1 21.67 38.08 8.36
N ARG A 2 21.23 37.36 9.42
CA ARG A 2 20.69 35.99 9.33
C ARG A 2 19.32 35.81 10.00
N GLU A 3 18.88 36.79 10.80
CA GLU A 3 17.60 36.71 11.51
C GLU A 3 16.40 37.34 10.77
N ILE A 4 16.64 38.30 9.86
CA ILE A 4 15.57 39.00 9.15
C ILE A 4 14.89 38.08 8.12
N VAL A 5 15.64 37.13 7.53
CA VAL A 5 15.13 36.17 6.54
C VAL A 5 14.21 35.11 7.17
N LYS A 6 14.44 34.72 8.43
CA LYS A 6 13.59 33.73 9.11
C LYS A 6 12.19 34.26 9.45
N LYS A 7 12.01 35.57 9.60
CA LYS A 7 10.71 36.19 9.94
C LYS A 7 9.79 36.45 8.75
N SER A 8 10.26 36.39 7.50
CA SER A 8 9.42 36.67 6.32
C SER A 8 8.72 35.42 5.76
N LEU A 9 9.23 34.22 6.01
CA LEU A 9 8.65 32.96 5.52
C LEU A 9 7.47 32.44 6.37
N GLN A 10 7.17 33.09 7.49
CA GLN A 10 6.04 32.74 8.37
C GLN A 10 4.80 33.63 8.14
N LYS A 11 4.79 34.50 7.11
CA LYS A 11 3.67 35.38 6.81
C LYS A 11 2.90 34.88 5.58
N SER A 12 1.83 34.13 5.86
CA SER A 12 0.77 33.63 4.97
C SER A 12 0.83 32.14 4.61
N PRO A 13 0.45 31.25 5.56
CA PRO A 13 0.13 29.86 5.25
C PRO A 13 -0.99 29.73 4.19
N LYS A 14 -1.80 30.79 3.98
CA LYS A 14 -2.84 30.86 2.94
C LYS A 14 -2.28 30.97 1.52
N ALA A 15 -1.23 31.76 1.29
CA ALA A 15 -0.57 31.81 -0.02
C ALA A 15 0.13 30.48 -0.32
N PHE A 16 0.79 29.91 0.68
CA PHE A 16 1.41 28.59 0.58
C PHE A 16 0.39 27.49 0.24
N THR A 17 -0.77 27.48 0.91
CA THR A 17 -1.87 26.54 0.60
C THR A 17 -2.58 26.85 -0.72
N PHE A 18 -2.60 28.10 -1.18
CA PHE A 18 -3.22 28.49 -2.46
C PHE A 18 -2.35 28.08 -3.65
N PHE A 19 -1.05 28.37 -3.64
CA PHE A 19 -0.16 28.05 -4.76
C PHE A 19 0.22 26.56 -4.84
N LYS A 20 0.36 25.85 -3.71
CA LYS A 20 0.50 24.37 -3.71
C LYS A 20 -0.82 23.61 -3.87
N LYS A 21 -1.98 24.28 -3.78
CA LYS A 21 -3.28 23.65 -4.08
C LYS A 21 -3.38 23.20 -5.53
N TYR A 22 -2.76 23.92 -6.45
CA TYR A 22 -2.91 23.69 -7.89
C TYR A 22 -2.24 22.40 -8.43
N PRO A 23 -0.99 22.05 -8.07
CA PRO A 23 -0.42 20.78 -8.54
C PRO A 23 -1.12 19.55 -7.96
N LEU A 24 -1.62 19.61 -6.71
CA LEU A 24 -2.41 18.52 -6.12
C LEU A 24 -3.84 18.44 -6.68
N ARG A 25 -4.42 19.58 -7.09
CA ARG A 25 -5.73 19.63 -7.76
C ARG A 25 -5.69 19.09 -9.19
N TYR A 26 -4.53 19.09 -9.84
CA TYR A 26 -4.34 18.44 -11.14
C TYR A 26 -4.67 16.95 -11.05
N TYR A 27 -4.13 16.23 -10.05
CA TYR A 27 -4.47 14.83 -9.79
C TYR A 27 -5.94 14.60 -9.41
N ARG A 28 -6.61 15.62 -8.85
CA ARG A 28 -8.03 15.53 -8.45
C ARG A 28 -9.01 15.70 -9.62
N ASN A 29 -8.57 16.38 -10.68
CA ASN A 29 -9.43 16.78 -11.80
C ASN A 29 -9.03 16.13 -13.14
N THR A 30 -7.94 15.36 -13.20
CA THR A 30 -7.67 14.49 -14.34
C THR A 30 -8.50 13.21 -14.23
N LYS A 31 -9.28 12.93 -15.28
CA LYS A 31 -9.95 11.64 -15.41
C LYS A 31 -8.86 10.56 -15.45
N LEU A 32 -8.85 9.64 -14.49
CA LEU A 32 -7.95 8.49 -14.52
C LEU A 32 -8.16 7.79 -15.87
N LYS A 33 -7.07 7.64 -16.62
CA LYS A 33 -7.12 6.89 -17.87
C LYS A 33 -7.20 5.40 -17.52
N GLU A 34 -7.97 4.66 -18.29
CA GLU A 34 -7.88 3.20 -18.26
C GLU A 34 -6.43 2.81 -18.59
N GLY A 35 -5.88 1.92 -17.78
CA GLY A 35 -4.52 1.42 -17.90
C GLY A 35 -4.52 -0.09 -17.87
N GLU A 36 -3.38 -0.66 -18.22
CA GLU A 36 -3.12 -2.09 -18.11
C GLU A 36 -3.22 -2.57 -16.66
N PHE A 37 -3.32 -3.89 -16.49
CA PHE A 37 -3.30 -4.53 -15.17
C PHE A 37 -2.05 -4.09 -14.38
N PRO A 38 -2.14 -3.85 -13.06
CA PRO A 38 -1.02 -3.35 -12.29
C PRO A 38 0.15 -4.34 -12.26
N LYS A 39 1.37 -3.81 -12.45
CA LYS A 39 2.62 -4.57 -12.31
C LYS A 39 2.88 -5.06 -10.88
N GLN A 40 2.26 -4.43 -9.89
CA GLN A 40 2.43 -4.75 -8.48
C GLN A 40 1.07 -4.80 -7.79
N VAL A 41 0.81 -5.89 -7.08
CA VAL A 41 -0.43 -6.07 -6.30
C VAL A 41 -0.07 -6.19 -4.83
N TRP A 42 -0.74 -5.43 -3.99
CA TRP A 42 -0.53 -5.42 -2.54
C TRP A 42 -1.71 -6.10 -1.85
N ILE A 43 -1.42 -7.18 -1.14
CA ILE A 43 -2.37 -7.99 -0.40
C ILE A 43 -1.93 -7.97 1.06
N GLU A 44 -2.77 -7.49 1.97
CA GLU A 44 -2.47 -7.58 3.39
C GLU A 44 -2.97 -8.92 3.93
N ASN A 45 -2.08 -9.91 4.10
CA ASN A 45 -2.47 -11.23 4.61
C ASN A 45 -2.95 -11.18 6.06
N THR A 46 -2.41 -10.25 6.86
CA THR A 46 -2.88 -9.94 8.21
C THR A 46 -2.60 -8.49 8.57
N ASN A 47 -3.41 -7.94 9.46
CA ASN A 47 -3.16 -6.66 10.13
C ASN A 47 -2.77 -6.80 11.61
N HIS A 48 -2.55 -8.04 12.07
CA HIS A 48 -1.86 -8.28 13.32
C HIS A 48 -0.39 -7.88 13.15
N CYS A 49 0.17 -7.24 14.16
CA CYS A 49 1.58 -6.86 14.20
C CYS A 49 2.05 -6.97 15.65
N ASN A 50 3.25 -7.49 15.86
CA ASN A 50 3.91 -7.61 17.17
C ASN A 50 4.67 -6.33 17.58
N ALA A 51 4.69 -5.30 16.70
CA ALA A 51 5.31 -4.01 16.97
C ALA A 51 4.29 -2.89 17.22
N THR A 52 4.73 -1.87 17.94
CA THR A 52 3.96 -0.66 18.29
C THR A 52 4.72 0.59 17.88
N CYS A 53 5.04 0.67 16.58
CA CYS A 53 5.86 1.74 16.03
C CYS A 53 5.15 3.10 16.14
N VAL A 54 5.84 4.12 16.67
CA VAL A 54 5.26 5.47 16.92
C VAL A 54 4.73 6.17 15.66
N MET A 55 5.27 5.83 14.48
CA MET A 55 4.84 6.39 13.19
C MET A 55 3.71 5.60 12.53
N CYS A 56 3.36 4.41 13.03
CA CYS A 56 2.41 3.54 12.37
C CYS A 56 0.96 3.93 12.72
N PRO A 57 0.09 4.24 11.75
CA PRO A 57 -1.28 4.64 12.02
C PRO A 57 -2.20 3.45 12.34
N ARG A 58 -1.66 2.23 12.53
CA ARG A 58 -2.44 1.00 12.74
C ARG A 58 -3.44 1.10 13.89
N GLU A 59 -3.07 1.74 14.99
CA GLU A 59 -3.97 1.92 16.14
C GLU A 59 -5.08 2.96 15.91
N LEU A 60 -4.97 3.78 14.85
CA LEU A 60 -6.04 4.69 14.41
C LEU A 60 -7.06 3.99 13.49
N GLN A 61 -6.80 2.75 13.08
CA GLN A 61 -7.66 2.04 12.15
C GLN A 61 -8.83 1.40 12.89
N THR A 62 -10.04 1.52 12.31
CA THR A 62 -11.28 1.00 12.90
C THR A 62 -11.64 -0.42 12.45
N ARG A 63 -10.90 -0.96 11.47
CA ARG A 63 -11.11 -2.32 10.94
C ARG A 63 -10.68 -3.38 11.96
N ALA A 64 -11.43 -4.48 12.01
CA ALA A 64 -11.12 -5.59 12.91
C ALA A 64 -9.74 -6.21 12.60
N LYS A 65 -9.00 -6.60 13.65
CA LYS A 65 -7.74 -7.33 13.50
C LYS A 65 -8.01 -8.79 13.11
N ARG A 66 -7.48 -9.24 11.97
CA ARG A 66 -7.75 -10.56 11.37
C ARG A 66 -6.56 -11.05 10.53
N ILE A 67 -6.51 -12.36 10.31
CA ILE A 67 -5.75 -12.99 9.22
C ILE A 67 -6.75 -13.27 8.09
N MET A 68 -6.39 -12.91 6.85
CA MET A 68 -7.18 -13.17 5.65
C MET A 68 -7.46 -14.68 5.52
N SER A 69 -8.66 -15.08 5.13
CA SER A 69 -8.93 -16.50 4.87
C SER A 69 -8.06 -17.02 3.73
N PHE A 70 -7.78 -18.32 3.73
CA PHE A 70 -7.00 -18.92 2.65
C PHE A 70 -7.79 -18.95 1.35
N ASP A 71 -9.09 -19.23 1.41
CA ASP A 71 -9.98 -19.27 0.24
C ASP A 71 -10.05 -17.93 -0.50
N LEU A 72 -10.10 -16.82 0.25
CA LEU A 72 -10.06 -15.49 -0.35
C LEU A 72 -8.72 -15.23 -1.04
N TYR A 73 -7.62 -15.61 -0.38
CA TYR A 73 -6.30 -15.48 -0.96
C TYR A 73 -6.13 -16.32 -2.23
N GLU A 74 -6.62 -17.56 -2.22
CA GLU A 74 -6.60 -18.42 -3.40
C GLU A 74 -7.40 -17.82 -4.55
N LYS A 75 -8.59 -17.29 -4.27
CA LYS A 75 -9.38 -16.57 -5.26
C LYS A 75 -8.60 -15.38 -5.86
N LEU A 76 -7.98 -14.55 -5.02
CA LEU A 76 -7.18 -13.42 -5.46
C LEU A 76 -6.01 -13.87 -6.35
N ILE A 77 -5.26 -14.90 -5.94
CA ILE A 77 -4.14 -15.41 -6.72
C ILE A 77 -4.59 -15.96 -8.07
N LYS A 78 -5.72 -16.67 -8.13
CA LYS A 78 -6.30 -17.14 -9.40
C LYS A 78 -6.64 -15.98 -10.33
N GLU A 79 -7.25 -14.91 -9.82
CA GLU A 79 -7.56 -13.72 -10.62
C GLU A 79 -6.28 -13.02 -11.10
N ILE A 80 -5.29 -12.82 -10.21
CA ILE A 80 -4.01 -12.19 -10.55
C ILE A 80 -3.22 -13.02 -11.57
N SER A 81 -3.29 -14.36 -11.50
CA SER A 81 -2.54 -15.26 -12.38
C SER A 81 -2.92 -15.14 -13.86
N GLN A 82 -4.15 -14.70 -14.15
CA GLN A 82 -4.60 -14.39 -15.52
C GLN A 82 -3.74 -13.28 -16.17
N TYR A 83 -3.08 -12.48 -15.34
CA TYR A 83 -2.20 -11.38 -15.73
C TYR A 83 -0.73 -11.64 -15.37
N SER A 84 -0.31 -12.90 -15.21
CA SER A 84 1.07 -13.29 -14.86
C SER A 84 2.15 -12.81 -15.84
N HIS A 85 1.76 -12.46 -17.07
CA HIS A 85 2.64 -11.81 -18.06
C HIS A 85 2.94 -10.33 -17.73
N THR A 86 2.06 -9.66 -16.98
CA THR A 86 2.16 -8.23 -16.63
C THR A 86 2.53 -8.03 -15.16
N VAL A 87 2.05 -8.90 -14.26
CA VAL A 87 2.32 -8.82 -12.82
C VAL A 87 3.76 -9.23 -12.55
N GLU A 88 4.54 -8.28 -12.04
CA GLU A 88 5.93 -8.52 -11.67
C GLU A 88 6.04 -8.97 -10.20
N ARG A 89 5.19 -8.42 -9.31
CA ARG A 89 5.33 -8.59 -7.84
C ARG A 89 3.98 -8.66 -7.12
N VAL A 90 3.86 -9.57 -6.17
CA VAL A 90 2.80 -9.58 -5.16
C VAL A 90 3.42 -9.30 -3.78
N HIS A 91 2.88 -8.32 -3.08
CA HIS A 91 3.28 -7.96 -1.71
C HIS A 91 2.25 -8.51 -0.73
N MET A 92 2.73 -8.99 0.40
CA MET A 92 1.93 -9.66 1.44
C MET A 92 1.81 -8.83 2.73
N HIS A 93 2.39 -7.63 2.76
CA HIS A 93 2.42 -6.73 3.91
C HIS A 93 1.62 -5.44 3.66
N ASN A 94 1.27 -4.77 4.76
CA ASN A 94 0.77 -3.40 4.75
C ASN A 94 0.93 -2.80 6.17
N PHE A 95 -0.07 -2.96 7.04
CA PHE A 95 0.01 -2.53 8.44
C PHE A 95 0.22 -3.67 9.42
N GLY A 96 0.15 -4.92 8.98
CA GLY A 96 0.51 -6.10 9.78
C GLY A 96 1.94 -6.59 9.58
N GLU A 97 2.33 -7.54 10.43
CA GLU A 97 3.54 -8.36 10.31
C GLU A 97 3.17 -9.68 9.62
N PRO A 98 3.56 -9.89 8.35
CA PRO A 98 3.14 -11.06 7.58
C PRO A 98 3.59 -12.39 8.17
N LEU A 99 4.70 -12.42 8.93
CA LEU A 99 5.22 -13.63 9.58
C LEU A 99 4.30 -14.16 10.70
N LEU A 100 3.30 -13.39 11.14
CA LEU A 100 2.29 -13.86 12.10
C LEU A 100 1.24 -14.78 11.47
N ASP A 101 1.14 -14.81 10.14
CA ASP A 101 0.31 -15.77 9.44
C ASP A 101 1.03 -17.11 9.32
N LYS A 102 0.61 -18.08 10.12
CA LYS A 102 1.18 -19.43 10.12
C LYS A 102 1.09 -20.14 8.77
N ARG A 103 0.19 -19.71 7.88
CA ARG A 103 0.02 -20.26 6.53
C ARG A 103 0.76 -19.48 5.44
N LEU A 104 1.65 -18.57 5.83
CA LEU A 104 2.43 -17.76 4.90
C LEU A 104 3.23 -18.61 3.89
N PRO A 105 3.92 -19.70 4.27
CA PRO A 105 4.63 -20.56 3.31
C PRO A 105 3.70 -21.15 2.24
N GLU A 106 2.51 -21.62 2.63
CA GLU A 106 1.51 -22.19 1.72
C GLU A 106 0.95 -21.14 0.76
N ARG A 107 0.76 -19.90 1.25
CA ARG A 107 0.35 -18.78 0.39
C ARG A 107 1.42 -18.44 -0.64
N ILE A 108 2.67 -18.34 -0.22
CA ILE A 108 3.80 -18.10 -1.13
C ILE A 108 3.88 -19.21 -2.18
N LYS A 109 3.79 -20.47 -1.75
CA LYS A 109 3.76 -21.62 -2.66
C LYS A 109 2.61 -21.51 -3.67
N LEU A 110 1.39 -21.25 -3.20
CA LEU A 110 0.22 -21.11 -4.06
C LEU A 110 0.41 -20.03 -5.13
N ALA A 111 0.93 -18.85 -4.75
CA ALA A 111 1.22 -17.78 -5.70
C ALA A 111 2.27 -18.19 -6.74
N LYS A 112 3.34 -18.85 -6.31
CA LYS A 112 4.41 -19.34 -7.19
C LYS A 112 3.91 -20.40 -8.17
N ASP A 113 3.09 -21.34 -7.69
CA ASP A 113 2.47 -22.39 -8.51
C ASP A 113 1.54 -21.80 -9.59
N HIS A 114 1.01 -20.59 -9.37
CA HIS A 114 0.18 -19.83 -10.32
C HIS A 114 0.98 -18.83 -11.18
N GLY A 115 2.31 -18.98 -11.27
CA GLY A 115 3.16 -18.20 -12.17
C GLY A 115 3.55 -16.82 -11.67
N ILE A 116 3.28 -16.48 -10.41
CA ILE A 116 3.72 -15.20 -9.82
C ILE A 116 5.23 -15.25 -9.56
N LYS A 117 5.98 -14.42 -10.28
CA LYS A 117 7.46 -14.44 -10.27
C LYS A 117 8.05 -14.02 -8.92
N HIS A 118 7.54 -12.94 -8.32
CA HIS A 118 8.07 -12.43 -7.05
C HIS A 118 6.95 -12.26 -6.02
N VAL A 119 7.19 -12.79 -4.82
CA VAL A 119 6.30 -12.67 -3.66
C VAL A 119 7.12 -12.08 -2.52
N TYR A 120 6.74 -10.89 -2.07
CA TYR A 120 7.38 -10.16 -0.96
C TYR A 120 6.49 -10.23 0.27
N PHE A 121 7.08 -10.49 1.42
CA PHE A 121 6.44 -10.44 2.73
C PHE A 121 7.34 -9.63 3.65
#